data_AF-A0A7K1T1N7-F1
#
_entry.id   AF-A0A7K1T1N7-F1
#
_cell.length_a   1.000
_cell.length_b   1.000
_cell.length_c   1.000
_cell.angle_alpha   90.00
_cell.angle_beta   90.00
_cell.angle_gamma   90.00
#
_symmetry.space_group_name_H-M   'P 1'
#
loop_
_entity.id
_entity.type
_entity.pdbx_description
1 polymer ?
#
loop_
_entity_poly.entity_id
_entity_poly.type
_entity_poly.pdbx_seq_one_letter_code
_entity_poly.pdbx_strand_id
1 'polypeptide(L)' 'MKIALQYVNDINGKTQAVQLSLTEWEKVLNKLKKYEQALKLKSDLKETFEQIAILKKTKEHKQTLNEFLDEL' A
#
# COMPACT_ATOMS: atom_id res chain seq x y z
N MET A 1 8.64 16.93 -4.43
CA MET A 1 8.87 16.66 -5.87
C MET A 1 8.17 17.77 -6.62
N LYS A 2 8.88 18.48 -7.50
CA LYS A 2 8.28 19.47 -8.38
C LYS A 2 8.04 18.77 -9.73
N ILE A 3 6.80 18.69 -10.17
CA ILE A 3 6.42 18.13 -11.47
C ILE A 3 5.98 19.29 -12.33
N ALA A 4 6.55 19.41 -13.53
CA ALA A 4 6.04 20.34 -14.53
C ALA A 4 4.75 19.74 -15.11
N LEU A 5 3.60 20.20 -14.60
CA LEU A 5 2.29 19.79 -15.08
C LEU A 5 1.82 20.75 -16.18
N GLN A 6 1.28 20.17 -17.23
CA GLN A 6 0.54 20.89 -18.26
C GLN A 6 -0.91 20.45 -18.20
N TYR A 7 -1.82 21.34 -18.58
CA TYR A 7 -3.25 21.05 -18.58
C TYR A 7 -3.75 21.08 -20.01
N VAL A 8 -4.51 20.05 -20.38
CA VAL A 8 -5.20 19.98 -21.66
C VAL A 8 -6.62 20.44 -21.41
N ASN A 9 -6.99 21.56 -22.04
CA ASN A 9 -8.31 22.15 -21.95
C ASN A 9 -9.10 21.87 -23.24
N ASP A 10 -10.43 21.82 -23.14
CA ASP A 10 -11.30 21.81 -24.31
C ASP A 10 -11.42 23.19 -24.97
N ILE A 11 -12.21 23.27 -26.04
CA ILE A 11 -12.47 24.50 -26.78
C ILE A 11 -13.10 25.62 -25.93
N ASN A 12 -13.72 25.28 -24.80
CA ASN A 12 -14.36 26.21 -23.87
C ASN A 12 -13.42 26.57 -22.70
N GLY A 13 -12.15 26.13 -22.74
CA GLY A 13 -11.17 26.38 -21.68
C GLY A 13 -11.35 25.49 -20.45
N LYS A 14 -12.24 24.50 -20.47
CA LYS A 14 -12.41 23.57 -19.34
C LYS A 14 -11.34 22.49 -19.39
N THR A 15 -10.64 22.29 -18.27
CA THR A 15 -9.60 21.26 -18.14
C THR A 15 -10.19 19.85 -18.24
N GLN A 16 -9.66 19.07 -19.17
CA GLN A 16 -10.06 17.69 -19.43
C GLN A 16 -9.02 16.69 -18.96
N ALA A 17 -7.72 17.04 -19.05
CA ALA A 17 -6.65 16.13 -18.66
C ALA A 17 -5.41 16.89 -18.14
N VAL A 18 -4.58 16.17 -17.39
CA VAL A 18 -3.25 16.61 -16.98
C VAL A 18 -2.23 15.89 -17.84
N GLN A 19 -1.38 16.66 -18.50
CA GLN A 19 -0.28 16.18 -19.31
C GLN A 19 1.03 16.34 -18.54
N LEU A 20 1.86 15.31 -18.60
CA LEU A 20 3.20 15.32 -18.06
C LEU A 20 4.10 14.41 -18.90
N SER A 21 5.42 14.61 -18.82
CA SER A 21 6.37 13.76 -19.53
C SER A 21 6.34 12.33 -18.99
N LEU A 22 6.66 11.35 -19.84
CA LEU A 22 6.70 9.95 -19.45
C LEU A 22 7.65 9.71 -18.26
N THR A 23 8.80 10.37 -18.24
CA THR A 23 9.77 10.26 -17.15
C THR A 23 9.21 10.76 -15.81
N GLU A 24 8.40 11.82 -15.82
CA GLU A 24 7.73 12.29 -14.62
C GLU A 24 6.61 11.35 -14.19
N TRP A 25 5.92 10.72 -15.15
CA TRP A 25 4.87 9.73 -14.88
C TRP A 25 5.43 8.50 -14.18
N GLU A 26 6.56 8.00 -14.66
CA GLU A 26 7.28 6.87 -14.05
C GLU A 26 7.71 7.19 -12.61
N LYS A 27 8.17 8.42 -12.34
CA LYS A 27 8.49 8.85 -10.97
C LYS A 27 7.27 8.83 -10.06
N VAL A 28 6.12 9.31 -10.55
CA VAL A 28 4.86 9.28 -9.79
C VAL A 28 4.45 7.84 -9.49
N LEU A 29 4.44 6.98 -10.51
CA LEU A 29 4.07 5.57 -10.36
C LEU A 29 4.98 4.82 -9.37
N ASN A 30 6.30 5.01 -9.48
CA ASN A 30 7.24 4.38 -8.57
C ASN A 30 7.04 4.83 -7.12
N LYS A 31 6.67 6.09 -6.92
CA LYS A 31 6.40 6.61 -5.58
C LYS A 31 5.07 6.10 -5.02
N LEU A 32 4.04 6.01 -5.87
CA LEU A 32 2.75 5.42 -5.50
C LEU A 32 2.92 3.97 -5.04
N LYS A 33 3.62 3.14 -5.83
CA LYS A 33 3.93 1.75 -5.46
C LYS A 33 4.63 1.63 -4.11
N LYS A 34 5.60 2.49 -3.83
CA LYS A 34 6.29 2.51 -2.52
C LYS A 34 5.34 2.83 -1.37
N TYR A 35 4.41 3.77 -1.57
CA TYR A 35 3.43 4.10 -0.54
C TYR A 35 2.40 2.99 -0.35
N GLU A 36 1.94 2.35 -1.41
CA GLU A 36 1.04 1.20 -1.33
C GLU A 36 1.71 0.04 -0.58
N GLN A 37 2.97 -0.27 -0.87
CA GLN A 37 3.74 -1.28 -0.15
C GLN A 37 3.89 -0.94 1.34
N ALA A 38 4.23 0.30 1.66
CA ALA A 38 4.35 0.75 3.05
C ALA A 38 3.01 0.70 3.80
N LEU A 39 1.91 1.06 3.12
CA LEU A 39 0.56 1.00 3.68
C LEU A 39 0.14 -0.45 3.94
N LYS A 40 0.40 -1.35 2.99
CA LYS A 40 0.15 -2.78 3.14
C LYS A 40 0.92 -3.35 4.33
N LEU A 41 2.23 -3.11 4.39
CA LEU A 41 3.06 -3.58 5.52
C LEU A 41 2.54 -3.06 6.87
N LYS A 42 2.12 -1.78 6.94
CA LYS A 42 1.54 -1.22 8.16
C LYS A 42 0.24 -1.92 8.55
N SER A 43 -0.61 -2.24 7.58
CA SER A 43 -1.86 -2.98 7.79
C SER A 43 -1.58 -4.39 8.29
N ASP A 44 -0.70 -5.13 7.59
CA ASP A 44 -0.32 -6.50 7.91
C ASP A 44 0.30 -6.58 9.31
N LEU A 45 1.16 -5.63 9.67
CA LEU A 45 1.74 -5.53 11.01
C LEU A 45 0.66 -5.29 12.08
N LYS A 46 -0.27 -4.36 11.83
CA LYS A 46 -1.35 -4.07 12.78
C LYS A 46 -2.17 -5.33 13.06
N GLU A 47 -2.58 -6.04 12.00
CA GLU A 47 -3.35 -7.27 12.11
C GLU A 47 -2.58 -8.35 12.88
N THR A 48 -1.30 -8.56 12.53
CA THR A 48 -0.44 -9.53 13.21
C THR A 48 -0.28 -9.21 14.70
N PHE A 49 -0.12 -7.94 15.07
CA PHE A 49 -0.05 -7.54 16.47
C PHE A 49 -1.36 -7.76 17.22
N GLU A 50 -2.51 -7.52 16.58
CA GLU A 50 -3.83 -7.82 17.16
C GLU A 50 -4.00 -9.32 17.39
N GLN A 51 -3.62 -10.17 16.43
CA GLN A 51 -3.61 -11.62 16.56
C GLN A 51 -2.71 -12.09 17.72
N ILE A 52 -1.48 -11.57 17.83
CA ILE A 52 -0.58 -11.87 18.95
C ILE A 52 -1.17 -11.43 20.29
N ALA A 53 -1.84 -10.27 20.34
CA ALA A 53 -2.48 -9.80 21.56
C ALA A 53 -3.64 -10.72 21.99
N ILE A 54 -4.41 -11.25 21.04
CA ILE A 54 -5.44 -12.26 21.29
C ILE A 54 -4.79 -13.54 21.82
N LEU A 55 -3.77 -14.08 21.13
CA LEU A 55 -3.03 -15.29 21.53
C LEU A 55 -2.40 -15.16 22.92
N LYS A 56 -1.92 -13.97 23.31
CA LYS A 56 -1.40 -13.74 24.67
C LYS A 56 -2.49 -13.73 25.74
N LYS A 57 -3.71 -13.32 25.38
CA LYS A 57 -4.87 -13.29 26.29
C LYS A 57 -5.56 -14.64 26.40
N THR A 58 -5.62 -15.39 25.31
CA THR A 58 -6.11 -16.78 25.30
C THR A 58 -5.03 -17.67 25.91
N LYS A 59 -5.28 -18.25 27.08
CA LYS A 59 -4.44 -19.32 27.65
C LYS A 59 -4.65 -20.66 26.91
N GLU A 60 -4.98 -20.63 25.63
CA GLU A 60 -5.22 -21.83 24.85
C GLU A 60 -3.91 -22.55 24.52
N HIS A 61 -4.05 -23.80 24.09
CA HIS A 61 -2.95 -24.75 23.94
C HIS A 61 -1.84 -24.18 23.06
N LYS A 62 -0.60 -24.20 23.55
CA LYS A 62 0.56 -23.77 22.77
C LYS A 62 0.77 -24.80 21.67
N GLN A 63 0.47 -24.44 20.42
CA GLN A 63 0.84 -25.25 19.27
C GLN A 63 2.30 -25.01 18.89
N THR A 64 2.98 -26.06 18.45
CA THR A 64 4.34 -26.01 17.92
C THR A 64 4.33 -25.48 16.48
N LEU A 65 5.49 -24.99 16.00
CA LEU A 65 5.62 -24.52 14.62
C LEU A 65 5.29 -25.62 13.60
N ASN A 66 5.61 -26.89 13.91
CA ASN A 66 5.32 -28.01 13.03
C ASN A 66 3.81 -28.28 12.95
N GLU A 67 3.10 -28.25 14.08
CA GLU A 67 1.63 -28.41 14.11
C GLU A 67 0.94 -27.29 13.31
N PHE A 68 1.42 -26.04 13.46
CA PHE A 68 0.89 -24.92 12.68
C PHE A 68 1.11 -25.08 11.17
N LEU A 69 2.29 -25.56 10.76
CA LEU A 69 2.64 -25.73 9.35
C LEU A 69 1.88 -26.89 8.68
N ASP A 70 1.46 -27.89 9.45
CA ASP A 70 0.67 -29.03 8.97
C ASP A 70 -0.84 -28.72 8.84
N GLU A 71 -1.33 -27.61 9.41
CA GLU A 71 -2.74 -27.17 9.32
C GLU A 71 -3.05 -26.27 8.09
N LEU A 72 -2.01 -25.82 7.36
CA LEU A 72 -2.08 -24.94 6.18
C LEU A 72 -2.26 -25.71 4.87
#